data_AF-A0A412EMD2-F1
#
_entry.id   AF-A0A412EMD2-F1
#
_cell.length_a   1.000
_cell.length_b   1.000
_cell.length_c   1.000
_cell.angle_alpha   90.00
_cell.angle_beta   90.00
_cell.angle_gamma   90.00
#
_symmetry.space_group_name_H-M   'P 1'
#
loop_
_entity.id
_entity.type
_entity.pdbx_description
1 polymer ?
#
loop_
_entity_poly.entity_id
_entity_poly.type
_entity_poly.pdbx_seq_one_letter_code
_entity_poly.pdbx_strand_id
1 'polypeptide(L)'
;MELTYHRKGDYLFPNLTVEEEEVTIGKYGMLRRTFLKEHKNSLYQSLFLTGKLNSHLEQIEKAAQERMDSQMEKLLEKNPAPDKEADPMAWTAHMNVLMATAEESILTELVYS
;
A
#
# COMPACT_ATOMS: atom_id res chain seq x y z
N MET A 1 -13.45 -23.56 11.60
CA MET A 1 -13.79 -23.56 10.16
C MET A 1 -14.40 -24.91 9.84
N GLU A 2 -15.70 -24.96 9.54
CA GLU A 2 -16.34 -26.16 8.99
C GLU A 2 -16.15 -26.17 7.47
N LEU A 3 -15.53 -27.23 6.95
CA LEU A 3 -15.32 -27.38 5.50
C LEU A 3 -16.64 -27.86 4.87
N THR A 4 -17.33 -26.96 4.17
CA THR A 4 -18.55 -27.29 3.43
C THR A 4 -18.23 -27.70 2.00
N TYR A 5 -19.12 -28.44 1.34
CA TYR A 5 -18.89 -28.97 -0.01
C TYR A 5 -20.09 -28.68 -0.92
N HIS A 6 -19.84 -28.50 -2.22
CA HIS A 6 -20.87 -28.50 -3.25
C HIS A 6 -20.64 -29.64 -4.24
N ARG A 7 -21.73 -30.26 -4.72
CA ARG A 7 -21.65 -31.39 -5.66
C ARG A 7 -21.64 -30.89 -7.10
N LYS A 8 -20.71 -31.41 -7.91
CA LYS A 8 -20.66 -31.20 -9.36
C LYS A 8 -20.44 -32.54 -10.06
N GLY A 9 -21.50 -33.06 -10.68
CA GLY A 9 -21.54 -34.45 -11.16
C GLY A 9 -21.47 -35.44 -9.99
N ASP A 10 -20.55 -36.40 -10.09
CA ASP A 10 -20.30 -37.42 -9.07
C ASP A 10 -19.27 -36.99 -8.01
N TYR A 11 -18.75 -35.75 -8.11
CA TYR A 11 -17.70 -35.25 -7.23
C TYR A 11 -18.23 -34.19 -6.26
N LEU A 12 -17.68 -34.19 -5.04
CA LEU A 12 -17.85 -33.13 -4.04
C LEU A 12 -16.61 -32.22 -4.06
N PHE A 13 -16.83 -30.95 -4.35
CA PHE A 13 -15.78 -29.93 -4.32
C PHE A 13 -15.89 -29.16 -3.00
N PRO A 14 -14.78 -28.97 -2.26
CA PRO A 14 -14.79 -28.14 -1.07
C PRO A 14 -15.11 -26.69 -1.43
N ASN A 15 -15.97 -26.06 -0.64
CA ASN A 15 -16.23 -24.63 -0.71
C ASN A 15 -15.07 -23.90 -0.04
N LEU A 16 -14.11 -23.48 -0.84
CA LEU A 16 -12.98 -22.68 -0.39
C LEU A 16 -13.41 -21.20 -0.39
N THR A 17 -13.87 -20.71 0.74
CA THR A 17 -14.11 -19.28 0.98
C THR A 17 -13.01 -18.74 1.87
N VAL A 18 -12.35 -17.68 1.42
CA VAL A 18 -11.46 -16.89 2.28
C VAL A 18 -12.33 -15.82 2.93
N GLU A 19 -12.47 -15.87 4.25
CA GLU A 19 -13.07 -14.79 5.04
C GLU A 19 -12.03 -13.66 5.15
N GLU A 20 -12.11 -12.68 4.25
CA GLU A 20 -11.35 -11.43 4.36
C GLU A 20 -12.33 -10.29 4.59
N GLU A 21 -12.16 -9.54 5.67
CA GLU A 21 -12.93 -8.32 5.92
C GLU A 21 -12.62 -7.29 4.81
N GLU A 22 -13.65 -6.65 4.26
CA GLU A 22 -13.46 -5.54 3.33
C GLU A 22 -12.89 -4.34 4.08
N VAL A 23 -11.57 -4.12 3.92
CA VAL A 23 -10.89 -2.96 4.48
C VAL A 23 -10.77 -1.87 3.42
N THR A 24 -10.99 -0.62 3.82
CA THR A 24 -10.63 0.54 3.01
C THR A 24 -9.11 0.71 3.00
N ILE A 25 -8.47 0.24 1.93
CA ILE A 25 -7.02 0.33 1.76
C ILE A 25 -6.67 1.68 1.14
N GLY A 26 -5.67 2.36 1.72
CA GLY A 26 -5.16 3.63 1.23
C GLY A 26 -4.34 3.52 -0.07
N LYS A 27 -3.73 4.63 -0.48
CA LYS A 27 -3.05 4.75 -1.79
C LYS A 27 -1.94 3.72 -1.95
N TYR A 28 -1.07 3.58 -0.95
CA TYR A 28 0.13 2.73 -1.04
C TYR A 28 -0.21 1.25 -0.95
N GLY A 29 -1.17 0.89 -0.11
CA GLY A 29 -1.70 -0.48 -0.07
C GLY A 29 -2.35 -0.87 -1.39
N MET A 30 -3.09 0.02 -2.05
CA MET A 30 -3.67 -0.25 -3.37
C MET A 30 -2.60 -0.44 -4.45
N LEU A 31 -1.56 0.40 -4.46
CA LEU A 31 -0.43 0.25 -5.37
C LEU A 31 0.32 -1.07 -5.13
N ARG A 32 0.54 -1.45 -3.86
CA ARG A 32 1.18 -2.72 -3.50
C ARG A 32 0.34 -3.90 -3.97
N ARG A 33 -0.98 -3.85 -3.81
CA ARG A 33 -1.90 -4.89 -4.27
C ARG A 33 -1.77 -5.12 -5.77
N THR A 34 -1.80 -4.04 -6.56
CA THR A 34 -1.62 -4.11 -8.02
C THR A 34 -0.27 -4.70 -8.38
N PHE A 35 0.80 -4.21 -7.76
CA PHE A 35 2.16 -4.72 -8.01
C PHE A 35 2.29 -6.21 -7.67
N LEU A 36 1.76 -6.65 -6.53
CA LEU A 36 1.79 -8.06 -6.14
C LEU A 36 1.05 -8.93 -7.16
N LYS A 37 -0.10 -8.48 -7.65
CA LYS A 37 -0.91 -9.23 -8.62
C LYS A 37 -0.22 -9.36 -9.98
N GLU A 38 0.41 -8.28 -10.46
CA GLU A 38 1.01 -8.18 -11.79
C GLU A 38 2.44 -8.73 -11.84
N HIS A 39 3.23 -8.52 -10.79
CA HIS A 39 4.68 -8.79 -10.80
C HIS A 39 5.13 -9.85 -9.77
N LYS A 40 4.33 -10.13 -8.73
CA LYS A 40 4.66 -11.09 -7.67
C LYS A 40 3.51 -12.07 -7.39
N ASN A 41 2.91 -12.61 -8.45
CA ASN A 41 1.66 -13.37 -8.37
C ASN A 41 1.70 -14.51 -7.35
N SER A 42 2.81 -15.25 -7.24
CA SER A 42 2.96 -16.33 -6.25
C SER A 42 2.80 -15.84 -4.81
N LEU A 43 3.36 -14.67 -4.47
CA LEU A 43 3.22 -14.06 -3.15
C LEU A 43 1.79 -13.57 -2.93
N TYR A 44 1.19 -12.92 -3.94
CA TYR A 44 -0.21 -12.49 -3.90
C TYR A 44 -1.15 -13.67 -3.57
N GLN A 45 -1.02 -14.78 -4.31
CA GLN A 45 -1.86 -15.97 -4.10
C GLN A 45 -1.62 -16.58 -2.71
N SER A 46 -0.36 -16.64 -2.25
CA SER A 46 -0.07 -17.14 -0.90
C SER A 46 -0.72 -16.29 0.19
N LEU A 47 -0.65 -14.96 0.07
CA LEU A 47 -1.28 -14.06 1.04
C LEU A 47 -2.80 -14.18 1.02
N PHE A 48 -3.39 -14.20 -0.18
CA PHE A 48 -4.83 -14.33 -0.37
C PHE A 48 -5.37 -15.66 0.18
N LEU A 49 -4.74 -16.79 -0.17
CA LEU A 49 -5.18 -18.11 0.30
C LEU A 49 -5.01 -18.30 1.80
N THR A 50 -4.10 -17.55 2.44
CA THR A 50 -3.90 -17.58 3.89
C THR A 50 -4.73 -16.54 4.65
N GLY A 51 -5.53 -15.72 3.95
CA GLY A 51 -6.32 -14.64 4.56
C GLY A 51 -5.45 -13.52 5.15
N LYS A 52 -4.22 -13.35 4.67
CA LYS A 52 -3.24 -12.38 5.17
C LYS A 52 -3.07 -11.18 4.26
N LEU A 53 -3.79 -11.11 3.14
CA LEU A 53 -3.56 -10.07 2.14
C LEU A 53 -3.89 -8.69 2.72
N ASN A 54 -5.06 -8.51 3.31
CA ASN A 54 -5.48 -7.20 3.82
C ASN A 54 -4.56 -6.70 4.94
N SER A 55 -4.18 -7.55 5.90
CA SER A 55 -3.21 -7.18 6.95
C SER A 55 -1.84 -6.79 6.38
N HIS A 56 -1.37 -7.47 5.32
CA HIS A 56 -0.12 -7.08 4.65
C HIS A 56 -0.24 -5.69 4.00
N LEU A 57 -1.35 -5.41 3.32
CA LEU A 57 -1.58 -4.13 2.65
C LEU A 57 -1.74 -2.98 3.66
N GLU A 58 -2.39 -3.21 4.80
CA GLU A 58 -2.46 -2.26 5.91
C GLU A 58 -1.09 -1.94 6.50
N GLN A 59 -0.24 -2.96 6.68
CA GLN A 59 1.12 -2.77 7.19
C GLN A 59 1.94 -1.90 6.23
N ILE A 60 1.79 -2.12 4.92
CA ILE A 60 2.46 -1.31 3.90
C ILE A 60 1.94 0.13 3.90
N GLU A 61 0.63 0.33 4.02
CA GLU A 61 0.03 1.67 4.12
C GLU A 61 0.56 2.42 5.35
N LYS A 62 0.55 1.77 6.51
CA LYS A 62 1.06 2.37 7.75
C LYS A 62 2.54 2.70 7.66
N ALA A 63 3.36 1.78 7.15
CA ALA A 63 4.79 2.00 6.98
C ALA A 63 5.08 3.15 5.99
N ALA A 64 4.28 3.27 4.93
CA ALA A 64 4.39 4.37 3.97
C ALA A 64 4.04 5.72 4.61
N GLN A 65 3.00 5.79 5.43
CA GLN A 65 2.62 7.01 6.15
C GLN A 65 3.71 7.45 7.14
N GLU A 66 4.19 6.54 7.99
CA GLU A 66 5.27 6.83 8.95
C GLU A 66 6.56 7.28 8.25
N ARG A 67 6.86 6.66 7.09
CA ARG A 67 8.01 7.06 6.28
C ARG A 67 7.82 8.42 5.63
N MET A 68 6.64 8.73 5.11
CA MET A 68 6.32 10.04 4.54
C MET A 68 6.54 11.14 5.57
N ASP A 69 5.97 10.98 6.77
CA ASP A 69 6.06 11.98 7.83
C ASP A 69 7.52 12.21 8.24
N SER A 70 8.27 11.13 8.50
CA SER A 70 9.68 11.23 8.91
C SER A 70 10.63 11.71 7.81
N GLN A 71 10.33 11.44 6.53
CA GLN A 71 11.12 11.96 5.41
C GLN A 71 10.83 13.44 5.17
N MET A 72 9.56 13.85 5.23
CA MET A 72 9.18 15.24 5.06
C MET A 72 9.78 16.14 6.14
N GLU A 73 9.80 15.69 7.41
CA GLU A 73 10.48 16.40 8.50
C GLU A 73 11.96 16.66 8.17
N LYS A 74 12.70 15.59 7.82
CA LYS A 74 14.13 15.69 7.47
C LYS A 74 14.40 16.52 6.22
N LEU A 75 13.51 16.47 5.22
CA LEU A 75 13.63 17.24 3.99
C LEU A 75 13.40 18.73 4.26
N LEU A 76 12.43 19.07 5.10
CA LEU A 76 12.14 20.46 5.48
C LEU A 76 13.23 21.05 6.39
N GLU A 77 13.84 20.25 7.27
CA GLU A 77 15.01 20.68 8.05
C GLU A 77 16.19 21.07 7.15
N LYS A 78 16.42 20.31 6.07
CA LYS A 78 17.53 20.55 5.14
C LYS A 78 17.21 21.62 4.10
N ASN A 79 15.96 21.72 3.69
CA ASN A 79 15.51 22.61 2.63
C ASN A 79 14.19 23.29 3.06
N PRO A 80 14.28 24.35 3.89
CA PRO A 80 13.10 25.01 4.45
C PRO A 80 12.25 25.63 3.34
N ALA A 81 10.93 25.60 3.52
CA ALA A 81 10.00 26.17 2.57
C ALA A 81 10.11 27.71 2.54
N PRO A 82 9.93 28.35 1.37
CA PRO A 82 9.89 29.81 1.27
C PRO A 82 8.67 30.38 2.03
N ASP A 83 8.64 31.69 2.25
CA ASP A 83 7.49 32.31 2.92
C ASP A 83 6.22 32.20 2.05
N LYS A 84 5.20 31.55 2.61
CA LYS A 84 3.94 31.27 1.94
C LYS A 84 3.12 32.53 1.66
N GLU A 85 3.20 33.53 2.54
CA GLU A 85 2.45 34.79 2.36
C GLU A 85 3.10 35.67 1.29
N ALA A 86 4.43 35.62 1.17
CA ALA A 86 5.18 36.35 0.17
C ALA A 86 5.08 35.74 -1.23
N ASP A 87 5.16 34.41 -1.35
CA ASP A 87 5.02 33.70 -2.62
C ASP A 87 4.34 32.33 -2.45
N PRO A 88 2.99 32.29 -2.54
CA PRO A 88 2.23 31.05 -2.43
C PRO A 88 2.60 30.02 -3.50
N MET A 89 2.96 30.46 -4.72
CA MET A 89 3.28 29.55 -5.83
C MET A 89 4.63 28.88 -5.62
N ALA A 90 5.66 29.64 -5.21
CA ALA A 90 6.96 29.08 -4.88
C ALA A 90 6.86 28.11 -3.69
N TRP A 91 6.06 28.44 -2.67
CA TRP A 91 5.81 27.55 -1.54
C TRP A 91 5.17 26.22 -1.97
N THR A 92 4.10 26.28 -2.78
CA THR A 92 3.44 25.06 -3.28
C THR A 92 4.37 24.23 -4.16
N ALA A 93 5.13 24.87 -5.05
CA ALA A 93 6.10 24.18 -5.90
C ALA A 93 7.17 23.47 -5.06
N HIS A 94 7.70 24.14 -4.03
CA HIS A 94 8.68 23.57 -3.11
C HIS A 94 8.14 22.36 -2.36
N MET A 95 6.96 22.49 -1.75
CA MET A 95 6.33 21.39 -1.01
C MET A 95 6.06 20.18 -1.90
N ASN A 96 5.60 20.41 -3.14
CA ASN A 96 5.36 19.33 -4.10
C ASN A 96 6.64 18.59 -4.48
N VAL A 97 7.77 19.30 -4.66
CA VAL A 97 9.06 18.66 -4.96
C VAL A 97 9.52 17.78 -3.80
N LEU A 98 9.41 18.26 -2.56
CA LEU A 98 9.78 17.47 -1.38
C LEU A 98 8.89 16.24 -1.23
N MET A 99 7.57 16.41 -1.41
CA MET A 99 6.60 15.31 -1.34
C MET A 99 6.86 14.26 -2.42
N ALA A 100 7.14 14.68 -3.66
CA ALA A 100 7.49 13.76 -4.74
C ALA A 100 8.78 12.98 -4.45
N THR A 101 9.77 13.64 -3.85
CA THR A 101 11.03 13.01 -3.46
C THR A 101 10.81 11.92 -2.38
N ALA A 102 10.02 12.23 -1.36
CA ALA A 102 9.66 11.25 -0.33
C ALA A 102 8.83 10.10 -0.91
N GLU A 103 7.85 10.41 -1.76
CA GLU A 103 7.00 9.42 -2.41
C GLU A 103 7.80 8.44 -3.28
N GLU A 104 8.79 8.90 -4.03
CA GLU A 104 9.64 8.03 -4.84
C GLU A 104 10.38 6.97 -4.00
N SER A 105 10.92 7.37 -2.85
CA SER A 105 11.56 6.44 -1.90
C SER A 105 10.57 5.44 -1.33
N ILE A 106 9.36 5.88 -0.97
CA ILE A 106 8.30 4.97 -0.49
C ILE A 106 7.92 3.95 -1.56
N LEU A 107 7.73 4.39 -2.81
CA LEU A 107 7.34 3.52 -3.91
C LEU A 107 8.40 2.44 -4.17
N THR A 108 9.66 2.84 -4.24
CA THR A 108 10.78 1.93 -4.53
C THR A 108 11.06 0.96 -3.40
N GLU A 109 11.00 1.40 -2.14
CA GLU A 109 11.39 0.57 -1.00
C GLU A 109 10.26 -0.29 -0.43
N LEU A 110 9.02 0.20 -0.44
CA LEU A 110 7.87 -0.48 0.17
C LEU A 110 6.90 -1.07 -0.85
N VAL A 111 6.55 -0.31 -1.89
CA VAL A 111 5.47 -0.70 -2.80
C VAL A 111 5.96 -1.68 -3.88
N TYR A 112 7.15 -1.45 -4.44
CA TYR A 112 7.66 -2.21 -5.60
C TYR A 112 8.79 -3.20 -5.26
N SER A 113 9.03 -3.48 -3.98
CA SER A 113 10.03 -4.46 -3.53
C SER A 113 9.57 -5.93 -3.62
#